data_AF-A0A5N6YJW3-F1
#
_entry.id   AF-A0A5N6YJW3-F1
#
_cell.length_a   1.000
_cell.length_b   1.000
_cell.length_c   1.000
_cell.angle_alpha   90.00
_cell.angle_beta   90.00
_cell.angle_gamma   90.00
#
_symmetry.space_group_name_H-M   'P 1'
#
loop_
_entity.id
_entity.type
_entity.pdbx_description
1 polymer ?
#
loop_
_entity_poly.entity_id
_entity_poly.type
_entity_poly.pdbx_seq_one_letter_code
_entity_poly.pdbx_strand_id
1 'polypeptide(L)'
;MVVVHVRIGMAVAVDIYINRVDAAIRLLLKNFGDDVPKTLDPITLFHSPSAPASQNALKTLQRALAAAEAGEPQTTKRGEFQLEVTTEAPTTDQLRNILDYVTADPAGAGSNRVIYGVEQVVKGARDAEDALKKFKENGAQGIVRPITVDWTNGRAVLGDNESEILKMVHQLDVD
;
A
#
# COMPACT_ATOMS: atom_id res chain seq x y z
N MET A 1 -72.19 36.63 -23.93
CA MET A 1 -70.93 36.02 -24.43
C MET A 1 -69.80 36.90 -23.91
N VAL A 2 -68.77 36.45 -23.19
CA VAL A 2 -68.20 35.12 -22.94
C VAL A 2 -67.59 35.14 -21.52
N VAL A 3 -67.88 34.14 -20.69
CA VAL A 3 -67.12 33.90 -19.46
C VAL A 3 -65.89 33.08 -19.85
N VAL A 4 -64.71 33.67 -19.84
CA VAL A 4 -63.44 32.96 -20.08
C VAL A 4 -62.96 32.40 -18.75
N HIS A 5 -63.26 31.12 -18.49
CA HIS A 5 -62.66 30.38 -17.40
C HIS A 5 -61.22 30.00 -17.78
N VAL A 6 -60.24 30.71 -17.22
CA VAL A 6 -58.84 30.30 -17.25
C VAL A 6 -58.60 29.34 -16.08
N ARG A 7 -58.62 28.03 -16.33
CA ARG A 7 -58.10 27.02 -15.41
C ARG A 7 -56.67 26.65 -15.86
N ILE A 8 -55.69 27.43 -15.41
CA ILE A 8 -54.26 27.12 -15.46
C ILE A 8 -53.86 27.07 -13.98
N GLY A 9 -53.27 26.05 -13.38
CA GLY A 9 -52.71 24.80 -13.85
C GLY A 9 -52.03 24.22 -12.61
N MET A 10 -52.82 23.70 -11.67
CA MET A 10 -52.30 23.15 -10.41
C MET A 10 -51.42 21.92 -10.66
N ALA A 11 -51.67 21.18 -11.74
CA ALA A 11 -50.85 20.04 -12.17
C ALA A 11 -49.43 20.46 -12.63
N VAL A 12 -49.28 21.63 -13.26
CA VAL A 12 -47.98 22.08 -13.80
C VAL A 12 -47.02 22.48 -12.67
N ALA A 13 -47.54 23.05 -11.58
CA ALA A 13 -46.73 23.44 -10.43
C ALA A 13 -46.17 22.24 -9.64
N VAL A 14 -46.94 21.14 -9.56
CA VAL A 14 -46.53 19.91 -8.85
C VAL A 14 -45.43 19.17 -9.62
N ASP A 15 -45.56 19.08 -10.96
CA ASP A 15 -44.54 18.46 -11.81
C ASP A 15 -43.19 19.20 -11.78
N ILE A 16 -43.21 20.54 -11.75
CA ILE A 16 -41.98 21.35 -11.64
C ILE A 16 -41.31 21.15 -10.28
N TYR A 17 -42.07 21.01 -9.20
CA TYR A 17 -41.53 20.80 -7.86
C TYR A 17 -40.90 19.41 -7.71
N ILE A 18 -41.57 18.36 -8.19
CA ILE A 18 -41.06 16.98 -8.13
C ILE A 18 -39.76 16.83 -8.93
N ASN A 19 -39.70 17.37 -10.15
CA ASN A 19 -38.49 17.30 -10.98
C ASN A 19 -37.29 18.06 -10.37
N ARG A 20 -37.54 19.19 -9.67
CA ARG A 20 -36.48 19.94 -8.98
C ARG A 20 -35.97 19.25 -7.71
N VAL A 21 -36.86 18.58 -6.96
CA VAL A 21 -36.49 17.79 -5.79
C VAL A 21 -35.69 16.56 -6.21
N ASP A 22 -36.08 15.87 -7.29
CA ASP A 22 -35.32 14.74 -7.84
C ASP A 22 -33.92 15.15 -8.34
N ALA A 23 -33.79 16.31 -8.99
CA ALA A 23 -32.50 16.84 -9.41
C ALA A 23 -31.63 17.23 -8.21
N ALA A 24 -32.21 17.83 -7.17
CA ALA A 24 -31.50 18.19 -5.95
C ALA A 24 -31.04 16.96 -5.14
N ILE A 25 -31.88 15.92 -5.04
CA ILE A 25 -31.53 14.65 -4.39
C ILE A 25 -30.41 13.94 -5.18
N ARG A 26 -30.48 13.90 -6.51
CA ARG A 26 -29.41 13.34 -7.35
C ARG A 26 -28.10 14.12 -7.25
N LEU A 27 -28.16 15.45 -7.12
CA LEU A 27 -26.98 16.30 -6.91
C LEU A 27 -26.39 16.14 -5.51
N LEU A 28 -27.24 15.99 -4.48
CA LEU A 28 -26.80 15.67 -3.12
C LEU A 28 -26.11 14.29 -3.10
N LEU A 29 -26.75 13.26 -3.66
CA LEU A 29 -26.21 11.89 -3.67
C LEU A 29 -24.93 11.75 -4.50
N LYS A 30 -24.75 12.55 -5.57
CA LYS A 30 -23.51 12.61 -6.34
C LYS A 30 -22.32 13.13 -5.51
N ASN A 31 -22.57 13.95 -4.50
CA ASN A 31 -21.54 14.49 -3.61
C ASN A 31 -21.23 13.60 -2.40
N PHE A 32 -21.97 12.50 -2.19
CA PHE A 32 -21.73 11.54 -1.10
C PHE A 32 -21.01 10.26 -1.57
N GLY A 33 -20.59 10.20 -2.84
CA GLY A 33 -20.02 8.98 -3.45
C GLY A 33 -18.50 8.84 -3.37
N ASP A 34 -17.75 9.90 -3.06
CA ASP A 34 -16.30 9.91 -3.31
C ASP A 34 -15.41 9.93 -2.06
N ASP A 35 -15.97 10.04 -0.85
CA ASP A 35 -15.21 10.06 0.41
C ASP A 35 -15.22 8.70 1.15
N VAL A 36 -15.09 7.59 0.41
CA VAL A 36 -14.55 6.37 1.04
C VAL A 36 -13.05 6.65 1.22
N PRO A 37 -12.51 6.67 2.46
CA PRO A 37 -11.08 6.85 2.64
C PRO A 37 -10.36 5.77 1.83
N LYS A 38 -9.57 6.17 0.84
CA LYS A 38 -8.69 5.23 0.14
C LYS A 38 -7.76 4.63 1.19
N THR A 39 -7.92 3.34 1.47
CA THR A 39 -6.97 2.59 2.27
C THR A 39 -5.75 2.36 1.40
N LEU A 40 -4.71 3.17 1.61
CA LEU A 40 -3.44 2.97 0.94
C LEU A 40 -2.77 1.70 1.47
N ASP A 41 -2.20 0.90 0.59
CA ASP A 41 -1.50 -0.32 0.96
C ASP A 41 -0.26 0.03 1.81
N PRO A 42 -0.09 -0.55 3.00
CA PRO A 42 1.05 -0.24 3.86
C PRO A 42 2.34 -0.89 3.35
N ILE A 43 3.41 -0.09 3.30
CA ILE A 43 4.80 -0.52 3.17
C ILE A 43 5.54 -0.11 4.45
N THR A 44 6.12 -1.07 5.15
CA THR A 44 6.93 -0.79 6.34
C THR A 44 8.41 -0.94 6.04
N LEU A 45 9.21 0.05 6.43
CA LEU A 45 10.67 0.00 6.48
C LEU A 45 11.14 -0.22 7.91
N PHE A 46 11.74 -1.38 8.17
CA PHE A 46 12.47 -1.65 9.41
C PHE A 46 13.86 -1.00 9.33
N HIS A 47 13.94 0.24 9.78
CA HIS A 47 15.05 1.17 9.58
C HIS A 47 16.13 1.09 10.66
N SER A 48 17.39 1.18 10.26
CA SER A 48 18.57 1.34 11.13
C SER A 48 19.27 2.66 10.78
N PRO A 49 19.00 3.76 11.50
CA PRO A 49 19.46 5.11 11.11
C PRO A 49 20.98 5.26 10.96
N SER A 50 21.75 4.45 11.67
CA SER A 50 23.21 4.42 11.61
C SER A 50 23.77 3.67 10.40
N ALA A 51 22.95 2.91 9.66
CA ALA A 51 23.37 2.13 8.52
C ALA A 51 23.15 2.90 7.21
N PRO A 52 24.19 3.12 6.37
CA PRO A 52 24.06 3.82 5.09
C PRO A 52 23.01 3.19 4.17
N ALA A 53 22.98 1.85 4.07
CA ALA A 53 21.98 1.13 3.29
C ALA A 53 20.54 1.47 3.74
N SER A 54 20.33 1.59 5.05
CA SER A 54 18.99 1.92 5.56
C SER A 54 18.56 3.34 5.21
N GLN A 55 19.50 4.29 5.15
CA GLN A 55 19.24 5.65 4.70
C GLN A 55 18.95 5.70 3.20
N ASN A 56 19.66 4.90 2.39
CA ASN A 56 19.43 4.80 0.95
C ASN A 56 18.04 4.23 0.64
N ALA A 57 17.66 3.12 1.28
CA ALA A 57 16.34 2.53 1.14
C ALA A 57 15.22 3.52 1.49
N LEU A 58 15.36 4.26 2.60
CA LEU A 58 14.43 5.32 2.99
C LEU A 58 14.29 6.41 1.92
N LYS A 59 15.42 6.92 1.39
CA LYS A 59 15.41 7.93 0.32
C LYS A 59 14.73 7.42 -0.95
N THR A 60 14.92 6.15 -1.31
CA THR A 60 14.23 5.53 -2.46
C THR A 60 12.73 5.50 -2.25
N LEU A 61 12.27 5.04 -1.09
CA LEU A 61 10.84 4.98 -0.77
C LEU A 61 10.20 6.37 -0.72
N GLN A 62 10.88 7.36 -0.14
CA GLN A 62 10.40 8.75 -0.12
C GLN A 62 10.28 9.36 -1.52
N ARG A 63 11.25 9.10 -2.41
CA ARG A 63 11.18 9.55 -3.80
C ARG A 63 10.02 8.89 -4.55
N ALA A 64 9.83 7.59 -4.38
CA ALA A 64 8.73 6.86 -5.01
C ALA A 64 7.37 7.37 -4.51
N LEU A 65 7.23 7.63 -3.21
CA LEU A 65 6.03 8.20 -2.61
C LEU A 65 5.72 9.60 -3.18
N ALA A 66 6.71 10.50 -3.20
CA ALA A 66 6.52 11.84 -3.74
C ALA A 66 6.14 11.85 -5.23
N ALA A 67 6.72 10.95 -6.02
CA ALA A 67 6.37 10.80 -7.43
C ALA A 67 4.92 10.29 -7.62
N ALA A 68 4.46 9.38 -6.76
CA ALA A 68 3.10 8.89 -6.76
C ALA A 68 2.09 10.00 -6.37
N GLU A 69 2.38 10.78 -5.32
CA GLU A 69 1.56 11.91 -4.87
C GLU A 69 1.51 13.05 -5.90
N ALA A 70 2.58 13.27 -6.66
CA ALA A 70 2.64 14.29 -7.71
C ALA A 70 1.84 13.89 -8.97
N GLY A 71 1.30 12.67 -9.03
CA GLY A 71 0.58 12.17 -10.20
C GLY A 71 1.47 12.09 -11.45
N GLU A 72 2.80 11.98 -11.27
CA GLU A 72 3.71 11.72 -12.38
C GLU A 72 3.28 10.44 -13.09
N PRO A 73 3.35 10.37 -14.44
CA PRO A 73 2.91 9.21 -15.21
C PRO A 73 3.61 7.96 -14.68
N GLN A 74 2.89 7.25 -13.83
CA GLN A 74 3.36 6.07 -13.17
C GLN A 74 3.56 5.04 -14.27
N THR A 75 4.77 4.55 -14.44
CA THR A 75 5.02 3.30 -15.15
C THR A 75 4.43 2.09 -14.41
N THR A 76 3.57 2.30 -13.40
CA THR A 76 3.32 1.46 -12.23
C THR A 76 1.82 1.23 -12.04
N LYS A 77 1.43 0.06 -11.54
CA LYS A 77 0.01 -0.33 -11.36
C LYS A 77 -0.59 0.14 -10.03
N ARG A 78 0.26 0.34 -8.99
CA ARG A 78 -0.16 0.51 -7.60
C ARG A 78 -0.61 1.93 -7.23
N GLY A 79 0.02 2.96 -7.81
CA GLY A 79 -0.20 4.35 -7.39
C GLY A 79 0.36 4.65 -6.00
N GLU A 80 -0.29 5.55 -5.26
CA GLU A 80 0.09 5.95 -3.88
C GLU A 80 0.09 4.77 -2.90
N PHE A 81 0.94 4.85 -1.87
CA PHE A 81 1.04 3.84 -0.81
C PHE A 81 1.33 4.52 0.54
N GLN A 82 1.07 3.82 1.65
CA GLN A 82 1.38 4.34 2.98
C GLN A 82 2.78 3.87 3.39
N LEU A 83 3.73 4.80 3.54
CA LEU A 83 5.06 4.49 4.04
C LEU A 83 5.12 4.59 5.57
N GLU A 84 5.41 3.47 6.22
CA GLU A 84 5.73 3.41 7.64
C GLU A 84 7.23 3.20 7.85
N VAL A 85 7.85 4.00 8.72
CA VAL A 85 9.27 3.86 9.05
C VAL A 85 9.37 3.58 10.54
N THR A 86 9.99 2.46 10.91
CA THR A 86 10.17 2.08 12.30
C THR A 86 11.60 1.69 12.61
N THR A 87 12.13 2.18 13.73
CA THR A 87 13.41 1.75 14.27
C THR A 87 13.28 0.54 15.20
N GLU A 88 12.06 0.15 15.54
CA GLU A 88 11.78 -1.03 16.36
C GLU A 88 11.99 -2.33 15.56
N ALA A 89 12.26 -3.43 16.24
CA ALA A 89 12.27 -4.74 15.61
C ALA A 89 10.85 -5.16 15.17
N PRO A 90 10.72 -6.01 14.13
CA PRO A 90 9.44 -6.65 13.85
C PRO A 90 8.96 -7.47 15.06
N THR A 91 7.65 -7.59 15.24
CA THR A 91 7.10 -8.58 16.18
C THR A 91 7.42 -10.00 15.70
N THR A 92 7.24 -11.02 16.57
CA THR A 92 7.47 -12.42 16.18
C THR A 92 6.59 -12.84 15.00
N ASP A 93 5.33 -12.38 14.95
CA ASP A 93 4.41 -12.71 13.86
C ASP A 93 4.76 -11.97 12.58
N GLN A 94 5.16 -10.70 12.68
CA GLN A 94 5.71 -9.96 11.54
C GLN A 94 6.96 -10.65 10.99
N LEU A 95 7.87 -11.11 11.85
CA LEU A 95 9.07 -11.82 11.40
C LEU A 95 8.72 -13.13 10.68
N ARG A 96 7.74 -13.89 11.19
CA ARG A 96 7.28 -15.11 10.51
C ARG A 96 6.79 -14.78 9.09
N ASN A 97 5.94 -13.77 8.94
CA ASN A 97 5.44 -13.34 7.63
C ASN A 97 6.58 -12.85 6.71
N ILE A 98 7.55 -12.11 7.25
CA ILE A 98 8.73 -11.66 6.48
C ILE A 98 9.53 -12.87 5.97
N LEU A 99 9.78 -13.87 6.81
CA LEU A 99 10.47 -15.10 6.42
C LEU A 99 9.70 -15.80 5.30
N ASP A 100 8.38 -15.88 5.40
CA ASP A 100 7.55 -16.46 4.33
C ASP A 100 7.67 -15.64 3.03
N TYR A 101 7.61 -14.30 3.10
CA TYR A 101 7.67 -13.42 1.94
C TYR A 101 9.02 -13.43 1.21
N VAL A 102 10.12 -13.65 1.94
CA VAL A 102 11.46 -13.68 1.37
C VAL A 102 11.90 -15.06 0.91
N THR A 103 11.34 -16.14 1.47
CA THR A 103 11.78 -17.52 1.20
C THR A 103 10.82 -18.27 0.30
N ALA A 104 9.53 -17.93 0.33
CA ALA A 104 8.55 -18.55 -0.54
C ALA A 104 8.50 -17.85 -1.91
N ASP A 105 8.24 -18.64 -2.94
CA ASP A 105 7.60 -18.20 -4.17
C ASP A 105 6.09 -18.46 -4.02
N PRO A 106 5.32 -17.63 -3.28
CA PRO A 106 3.90 -17.87 -3.13
C PRO A 106 3.25 -17.84 -4.52
N ALA A 107 2.73 -19.00 -4.90
CA ALA A 107 1.80 -19.25 -6.01
C ALA A 107 2.20 -18.68 -7.39
N GLY A 108 3.45 -18.87 -7.82
CA GLY A 108 3.83 -18.64 -9.23
C GLY A 108 3.73 -17.19 -9.69
N ALA A 109 3.90 -16.21 -8.79
CA ALA A 109 3.82 -14.78 -9.11
C ALA A 109 5.07 -14.22 -9.83
N GLY A 110 5.60 -14.99 -10.79
CA GLY A 110 6.62 -14.56 -11.74
C GLY A 110 8.06 -14.79 -11.27
N SER A 111 8.88 -15.29 -12.20
CA SER A 111 10.27 -15.75 -12.05
C SER A 111 11.30 -14.67 -11.70
N ASN A 112 10.91 -13.51 -11.19
CA ASN A 112 11.77 -12.31 -11.16
C ASN A 112 11.74 -11.54 -9.83
N ARG A 113 11.58 -12.28 -8.72
CA ARG A 113 11.78 -11.79 -7.35
C ARG A 113 13.06 -12.38 -6.76
N VAL A 114 13.76 -11.61 -5.93
CA VAL A 114 14.91 -12.15 -5.18
C VAL A 114 14.39 -13.03 -4.05
N ILE A 115 14.78 -14.31 -4.05
CA ILE A 115 14.59 -15.23 -2.94
C ILE A 115 15.79 -15.12 -2.01
N TYR A 116 15.53 -14.99 -0.72
CA TYR A 116 16.55 -14.90 0.31
C TYR A 116 16.54 -16.14 1.20
N GLY A 117 17.72 -16.57 1.61
CA GLY A 117 17.88 -17.55 2.68
C GLY A 117 17.44 -16.99 4.02
N VAL A 118 16.97 -17.87 4.91
CA VAL A 118 16.55 -17.51 6.27
C VAL A 118 17.70 -16.86 7.06
N GLU A 119 18.92 -17.33 6.84
CA GLU A 119 20.15 -16.81 7.41
C GLU A 119 20.49 -15.37 6.98
N GLN A 120 19.96 -14.94 5.83
CA GLN A 120 20.10 -13.57 5.33
C GLN A 120 19.15 -12.60 6.03
N VAL A 121 18.05 -13.09 6.59
CA VAL A 121 17.13 -12.30 7.42
C VAL A 121 17.57 -12.28 8.88
N VAL A 122 17.85 -13.47 9.42
CA VAL A 122 18.28 -13.66 10.82
C VAL A 122 19.64 -14.33 10.85
N LYS A 123 20.65 -13.59 11.32
CA LYS A 123 22.05 -14.02 11.29
C LYS A 123 22.23 -15.37 12.00
N GLY A 124 22.78 -16.33 11.26
CA GLY A 124 23.13 -17.66 11.78
C GLY A 124 21.93 -18.57 12.05
N ALA A 125 20.73 -18.22 11.60
CA ALA A 125 19.59 -19.12 11.57
C ALA A 125 19.76 -20.18 10.49
N ARG A 126 19.26 -21.40 10.76
CA ARG A 126 19.32 -22.53 9.80
C ARG A 126 18.03 -22.73 9.03
N ASP A 127 16.92 -22.41 9.67
CA ASP A 127 15.56 -22.55 9.17
C ASP A 127 14.65 -21.54 9.89
N ALA A 128 13.38 -21.46 9.49
CA ALA A 128 12.43 -20.49 10.02
C ALA A 128 12.17 -20.67 11.53
N GLU A 129 12.17 -21.90 12.04
CA GLU A 129 11.95 -22.16 13.47
C GLU A 129 13.15 -21.66 14.30
N ASP A 130 14.37 -21.99 13.86
CA ASP A 130 15.61 -21.52 14.47
C ASP A 130 15.74 -19.98 14.37
N ALA A 131 15.29 -19.37 13.27
CA ALA A 131 15.24 -17.92 13.12
C ALA A 131 14.35 -17.25 14.17
N LEU A 132 13.13 -17.75 14.37
CA LEU A 132 12.20 -17.22 15.37
C LEU A 132 12.74 -17.41 16.79
N LYS A 133 13.41 -18.54 17.07
CA LYS A 133 14.06 -18.78 18.36
C LYS A 133 15.19 -17.78 18.60
N LYS A 134 16.12 -17.64 17.64
CA LYS A 134 17.23 -16.69 17.71
C LYS A 134 16.76 -15.25 17.81
N PHE A 135 15.65 -14.91 17.15
CA PHE A 135 15.06 -13.59 17.26
C PHE A 135 14.54 -13.30 18.67
N LYS A 136 13.88 -14.27 19.32
CA LYS A 136 13.44 -14.12 20.72
C LYS A 136 14.62 -13.97 21.68
N GLU A 137 15.74 -14.63 21.40
CA GLU A 137 16.95 -14.58 22.24
C GLU A 137 17.76 -13.29 22.04
N ASN A 138 17.95 -12.84 20.80
CA ASN A 138 18.88 -11.76 20.44
C ASN A 138 18.17 -10.44 20.10
N GLY A 139 16.84 -10.45 19.95
CA GLY A 139 16.05 -9.31 19.52
C GLY A 139 16.51 -8.72 18.19
N ALA A 140 16.43 -7.39 18.09
CA ALA A 140 16.77 -6.62 16.90
C ALA A 140 18.20 -6.87 16.37
N GLN A 141 19.15 -7.24 17.24
CA GLN A 141 20.57 -7.37 16.88
C GLN A 141 20.83 -8.54 15.94
N GLY A 142 19.98 -9.57 15.99
CA GLY A 142 20.06 -10.74 15.12
C GLY A 142 19.48 -10.52 13.73
N ILE A 143 18.69 -9.46 13.52
CA ILE A 143 18.00 -9.19 12.25
C ILE A 143 18.85 -8.28 11.35
N VAL A 144 18.92 -8.62 10.06
CA VAL A 144 19.51 -7.75 9.05
C VAL A 144 18.60 -6.54 8.79
N ARG A 145 19.18 -5.35 8.70
CA ARG A 145 18.44 -4.11 8.40
C ARG A 145 19.17 -3.32 7.30
N PRO A 146 18.46 -2.62 6.40
CA PRO A 146 16.99 -2.49 6.35
C PRO A 146 16.26 -3.74 5.85
N ILE A 147 14.98 -3.84 6.21
CA ILE A 147 14.00 -4.70 5.56
C ILE A 147 12.83 -3.81 5.14
N THR A 148 12.50 -3.82 3.85
CA THR A 148 11.29 -3.17 3.34
C THR A 148 10.24 -4.23 3.08
N VAL A 149 9.02 -4.05 3.59
CA VAL A 149 7.95 -5.05 3.54
C VAL A 149 6.69 -4.44 2.95
N ASP A 150 6.17 -5.05 1.90
CA ASP A 150 4.82 -4.82 1.39
C ASP A 150 3.89 -5.90 1.92
N TRP A 151 3.09 -5.53 2.92
CA TRP A 151 2.20 -6.46 3.61
C TRP A 151 1.03 -6.90 2.75
N THR A 152 0.61 -6.06 1.80
CA THR A 152 -0.55 -6.31 0.95
C THR A 152 -0.21 -7.33 -0.13
N ASN A 153 0.98 -7.20 -0.72
CA ASN A 153 1.43 -8.06 -1.82
C ASN A 153 2.28 -9.25 -1.34
N GLY A 154 2.52 -9.36 -0.03
CA GLY A 154 3.31 -10.44 0.55
C GLY A 154 4.75 -10.47 0.03
N ARG A 155 5.39 -9.30 -0.04
CA ARG A 155 6.77 -9.14 -0.55
C ARG A 155 7.64 -8.45 0.49
N ALA A 156 8.91 -8.83 0.51
CA ALA A 156 9.91 -8.16 1.30
C ALA A 156 11.25 -8.11 0.57
N VAL A 157 11.98 -7.01 0.75
CA VAL A 157 13.30 -6.75 0.16
C VAL A 157 14.29 -6.47 1.28
N LEU A 158 15.41 -7.18 1.27
CA LEU A 158 16.52 -6.95 2.20
C LEU A 158 17.51 -5.94 1.60
N GLY A 159 18.02 -5.05 2.44
CA GLY A 159 19.02 -4.06 2.01
C GLY A 159 18.44 -2.91 1.20
N ASP A 160 19.30 -2.27 0.40
CA ASP A 160 19.02 -1.01 -0.29
C ASP A 160 19.07 -1.12 -1.82
N ASN A 161 18.81 -2.32 -2.35
CA ASN A 161 18.72 -2.51 -3.79
C ASN A 161 17.53 -1.72 -4.34
N GLU A 162 17.84 -0.56 -4.93
CA GLU A 162 16.87 0.39 -5.46
C GLU A 162 15.94 -0.27 -6.50
N SER A 163 16.48 -1.09 -7.40
CA SER A 163 15.68 -1.77 -8.42
C SER A 163 14.64 -2.72 -7.81
N GLU A 164 15.02 -3.51 -6.80
CA GLU A 164 14.10 -4.44 -6.14
C GLU A 164 13.05 -3.70 -5.30
N ILE A 165 13.45 -2.62 -4.61
CA ILE A 165 12.52 -1.75 -3.89
C ILE A 165 11.51 -1.13 -4.86
N LEU A 166 11.98 -0.55 -5.97
CA LEU A 166 11.11 0.08 -6.95
C LEU A 166 10.18 -0.93 -7.64
N LYS A 167 10.66 -2.13 -8.01
CA LYS A 167 9.81 -3.20 -8.55
C LYS A 167 8.67 -3.55 -7.59
N MET A 168 8.97 -3.67 -6.30
CA MET A 168 7.98 -3.95 -5.25
C MET A 168 6.97 -2.81 -5.10
N VAL A 169 7.45 -1.57 -4.98
CA VAL A 169 6.60 -0.38 -4.80
C VAL A 169 5.68 -0.17 -6.01
N HIS A 170 6.21 -0.34 -7.20
CA HIS A 170 5.52 -0.06 -8.46
C HIS A 170 4.68 -1.25 -8.98
N GLN A 171 4.82 -2.43 -8.37
CA GLN A 171 4.22 -3.68 -8.86
C GLN A 171 4.52 -3.92 -10.35
N LEU A 172 5.77 -3.67 -10.74
CA LEU A 172 6.19 -3.88 -12.13
C LEU A 172 6.32 -5.38 -12.38
N ASP A 173 5.44 -5.90 -13.23
CA ASP A 173 5.72 -7.15 -13.94
C ASP A 173 6.87 -6.86 -14.91
N VAL A 174 7.97 -7.55 -14.73
CA VAL A 174 9.12 -7.49 -15.61
C VAL A 174 8.91 -8.56 -16.68
N ASP A 175 8.41 -8.12 -17.83
CA ASP A 175 8.30 -8.91 -19.08
C ASP A 175 9.67 -9.46 -19.50
#